data_AF-X1I2C1-F1
#
_entry.id   AF-X1I2C1-F1
#
_cell.length_a   1.000
_cell.length_b   1.000
_cell.length_c   1.000
_cell.angle_alpha   90.00
_cell.angle_beta   90.00
_cell.angle_gamma   90.00
#
_symmetry.space_group_name_H-M   'P 1'
#
loop_
_entity.id
_entity.type
_entity.pdbx_description
1 polymer ?
#
loop_
_entity_poly.entity_id
_entity_poly.type
_entity_poly.pdbx_seq_one_letter_code
_entity_poly.pdbx_strand_id
1 'polypeptide(L)'
;LYLKRLESSAEALRISLERQARFQQKFLEVLKQGRLLDAAGYRYIFEWNGTDDATEGEQAIDDLISQLPQVDPEQYFIDDIVKAVEADIAALNSVLSKLPSREDLPLYDNKLQELRNLLTGELKAKKVAVFSYFKDTARYLYRQLNTANFHSSLGHNRISITDSDVAPKQRKQRIICFAPKANDALSVKGTDKEIDLIFSTDVLSEGQNLQDATIVINYDLPWNPVRLIQRAGAY
;
A
#
# COMPACT_ATOMS: atom_id res chain seq x y z
N LEU A 1 -2.62 -13.04 -5.25
CA LEU A 1 -2.10 -11.74 -4.76
C LEU A 1 -2.01 -10.69 -5.86
N TYR A 2 -1.20 -10.87 -6.92
CA TYR A 2 -1.00 -9.82 -7.94
C TYR A 2 -2.28 -9.34 -8.63
N LEU A 3 -3.23 -10.24 -8.92
CA LEU A 3 -4.53 -9.84 -9.47
C LEU A 3 -5.26 -8.85 -8.55
N LYS A 4 -5.19 -9.05 -7.24
CA LYS A 4 -5.84 -8.17 -6.25
C LYS A 4 -5.10 -6.85 -6.08
N ARG A 5 -3.77 -6.89 -6.15
CA ARG A 5 -2.95 -5.68 -6.23
C ARG A 5 -3.32 -4.86 -7.46
N LEU A 6 -3.51 -5.50 -8.61
CA LEU A 6 -3.97 -4.86 -9.85
C LEU A 6 -5.39 -4.30 -9.73
N GLU A 7 -6.32 -5.08 -9.19
CA GLU A 7 -7.70 -4.63 -8.91
C GLU A 7 -7.73 -3.42 -7.97
N SER A 8 -6.77 -3.31 -7.05
CA SER A 8 -6.59 -2.17 -6.16
C SER A 8 -5.99 -0.96 -6.88
N SER A 9 -4.76 -1.07 -7.40
CA SER A 9 -4.17 -0.06 -8.29
C SER A 9 -3.01 -0.65 -9.09
N ALA A 10 -2.80 -0.13 -10.30
CA ALA A 10 -1.62 -0.52 -11.08
C ALA A 10 -0.30 -0.15 -10.37
N GLU A 11 -0.29 0.89 -9.53
CA GLU A 11 0.86 1.25 -8.70
C GLU A 11 1.14 0.21 -7.61
N ALA A 12 0.10 -0.31 -6.93
CA ALA A 12 0.28 -1.39 -5.97
C ALA A 12 0.78 -2.68 -6.63
N LEU A 13 0.30 -3.01 -7.83
CA LEU A 13 0.86 -4.10 -8.63
C LEU A 13 2.34 -3.84 -8.96
N ARG A 14 2.65 -2.65 -9.48
CA ARG A 14 4.02 -2.25 -9.84
C ARG A 14 4.98 -2.44 -8.67
N ILE A 15 4.63 -1.90 -7.49
CA ILE A 15 5.47 -2.00 -6.29
C ILE A 15 5.70 -3.46 -5.90
N SER A 16 4.66 -4.32 -5.95
CA SER A 16 4.82 -5.74 -5.65
C SER A 16 5.74 -6.46 -6.66
N LEU A 17 5.60 -6.17 -7.96
CA LEU A 17 6.45 -6.76 -9.00
C LEU A 17 7.90 -6.27 -8.89
N GLU A 18 8.12 -4.99 -8.61
CA GLU A 18 9.45 -4.42 -8.39
C GLU A 18 10.13 -5.04 -7.17
N ARG A 19 9.41 -5.25 -6.06
CA ARG A 19 9.93 -5.94 -4.87
C ARG A 19 10.33 -7.37 -5.19
N GLN A 20 9.47 -8.12 -5.89
CA GLN A 20 9.78 -9.49 -6.31
C GLN A 20 10.98 -9.53 -7.24
N ALA A 21 11.08 -8.62 -8.21
CA ALA A 21 12.20 -8.55 -9.14
C ALA A 21 13.52 -8.25 -8.41
N ARG A 22 13.52 -7.28 -7.49
CA ARG A 22 14.70 -6.98 -6.65
C ARG A 22 15.10 -8.16 -5.79
N PHE A 23 14.14 -8.85 -5.19
CA PHE A 23 14.42 -10.06 -4.42
C PHE A 23 15.09 -11.13 -5.28
N GLN A 24 14.52 -11.46 -6.45
CA GLN A 24 15.09 -12.45 -7.35
C GLN A 24 16.50 -12.06 -7.83
N GLN A 25 16.74 -10.76 -8.07
CA GLN A 25 18.07 -10.25 -8.42
C GLN A 25 19.09 -10.47 -7.29
N LYS A 26 18.76 -10.06 -6.05
CA LYS A 26 19.63 -10.29 -4.90
C LYS A 26 19.84 -11.78 -4.63
N PHE A 27 18.78 -12.58 -4.76
CA PHE A 27 18.87 -14.03 -4.62
C PHE A 27 19.80 -14.64 -5.66
N LEU A 28 19.73 -14.21 -6.92
CA LEU A 28 20.63 -14.66 -7.97
C LEU A 28 22.10 -14.28 -7.70
N GLU A 29 22.35 -13.06 -7.22
CA GLU A 29 23.71 -12.61 -6.84
C GLU A 29 24.30 -13.52 -5.75
N VAL A 30 23.50 -13.84 -4.74
CA VAL A 30 23.94 -14.67 -3.62
C VAL A 30 24.01 -16.16 -3.96
N LEU A 31 23.13 -16.63 -4.84
CA LEU A 31 23.21 -17.98 -5.41
C LEU A 31 24.49 -18.19 -6.21
N LYS A 32 24.91 -17.20 -7.00
CA LYS A 32 26.20 -17.20 -7.72
C LYS A 32 27.41 -17.20 -6.78
N GLN A 33 27.22 -16.86 -5.50
CA GLN A 33 28.23 -16.98 -4.44
C GLN A 33 28.16 -18.31 -3.67
N GLY A 34 27.32 -19.26 -4.11
CA GLY A 34 27.20 -20.60 -3.49
C GLY A 34 26.29 -20.65 -2.26
N ARG A 35 25.36 -19.70 -2.11
CA ARG A 35 24.42 -19.64 -0.99
C ARG A 35 22.97 -19.80 -1.45
N LEU A 36 22.15 -20.55 -0.72
CA LEU A 36 20.79 -20.90 -1.16
C LEU A 36 19.75 -20.61 -0.09
N LEU A 37 18.55 -20.24 -0.54
CA LEU A 37 17.38 -20.03 0.29
C LEU A 37 16.59 -21.32 0.40
N ASP A 38 16.28 -21.73 1.62
CA ASP A 38 15.41 -22.87 1.85
C ASP A 38 13.93 -22.51 1.59
N ALA A 39 13.07 -23.53 1.58
CA ALA A 39 11.65 -23.35 1.32
C ALA A 39 10.93 -22.51 2.41
N ALA A 40 11.51 -22.39 3.61
CA ALA A 40 10.94 -21.61 4.70
C ALA A 40 11.26 -20.12 4.52
N GLY A 41 12.51 -19.78 4.23
CA GLY A 41 12.94 -18.43 3.90
C GLY A 41 12.27 -17.91 2.63
N TYR A 42 12.07 -18.76 1.61
CA TYR A 42 11.30 -18.36 0.43
C TYR A 42 9.84 -18.02 0.77
N ARG A 43 9.18 -18.87 1.59
CA ARG A 43 7.80 -18.63 2.01
C ARG A 43 7.66 -17.34 2.83
N TYR A 44 8.59 -17.09 3.74
CA TYR A 44 8.62 -15.86 4.52
C TYR A 44 8.65 -14.61 3.62
N ILE A 45 9.48 -14.62 2.57
CA ILE A 45 9.57 -13.51 1.60
C ILE A 45 8.32 -13.41 0.73
N PHE A 46 7.77 -14.55 0.32
CA PHE A 46 6.55 -14.58 -0.49
C PHE A 46 5.34 -14.01 0.28
N GLU A 47 5.21 -14.35 1.56
CA GLU A 47 4.20 -13.80 2.47
C GLU A 47 4.44 -12.31 2.74
N TRP A 48 5.70 -11.91 2.87
CA TRP A 48 6.09 -10.50 3.00
C TRP A 48 5.70 -9.66 1.77
N ASN A 49 5.90 -10.18 0.56
CA ASN A 49 5.44 -9.51 -0.67
C ASN A 49 3.90 -9.41 -0.76
N GLY A 50 3.18 -10.24 -0.01
CA GLY A 50 1.72 -10.32 0.01
C GLY A 50 1.00 -9.53 1.09
N THR A 51 1.67 -9.21 2.20
CA THR A 51 1.03 -8.59 3.36
C THR A 51 1.31 -7.09 3.42
N ASP A 52 0.28 -6.28 3.70
CA ASP A 52 0.42 -4.83 3.94
C ASP A 52 1.06 -4.50 5.30
N ASP A 53 1.19 -5.51 6.16
CA ASP A 53 1.64 -5.36 7.55
C ASP A 53 3.14 -5.54 7.75
N ALA A 54 3.89 -5.80 6.66
CA ALA A 54 5.33 -5.88 6.78
C ALA A 54 5.96 -4.48 6.79
N THR A 55 6.28 -4.02 7.99
CA THR A 55 6.90 -2.73 8.32
C THR A 55 8.41 -2.66 8.07
N GLU A 56 9.04 -3.77 7.69
CA GLU A 56 10.51 -3.85 7.57
C GLU A 56 10.84 -4.50 6.23
N GLY A 57 11.15 -3.68 5.22
CA GLY A 57 11.10 -4.15 3.84
C GLY A 57 12.39 -4.32 3.07
N GLU A 58 13.44 -3.61 3.46
CA GLU A 58 14.73 -3.72 2.78
C GLU A 58 15.77 -4.35 3.70
N GLN A 59 15.85 -3.90 4.96
CA GLN A 59 16.70 -4.53 5.98
C GLN A 59 16.35 -6.00 6.21
N ALA A 60 15.07 -6.35 6.30
CA ALA A 60 14.66 -7.74 6.50
C ALA A 60 15.07 -8.67 5.34
N ILE A 61 15.06 -8.17 4.10
CA ILE A 61 15.50 -8.96 2.93
C ILE A 61 17.02 -9.15 2.99
N ASP A 62 17.76 -8.08 3.25
CA ASP A 62 19.23 -8.14 3.31
C ASP A 62 19.72 -8.98 4.48
N ASP A 63 19.08 -8.91 5.64
CA ASP A 63 19.37 -9.73 6.80
C ASP A 63 19.08 -11.22 6.52
N LEU A 64 17.96 -11.53 5.86
CA LEU A 64 17.60 -12.89 5.50
C LEU A 64 18.55 -13.49 4.47
N ILE A 65 18.92 -12.71 3.45
CA ILE A 65 19.92 -13.09 2.45
C ILE A 65 21.29 -13.29 3.12
N SER A 66 21.60 -12.49 4.14
CA SER A 66 22.84 -12.62 4.91
C SER A 66 22.88 -13.86 5.80
N GLN A 67 21.76 -14.54 6.03
CA GLN A 67 21.66 -15.78 6.82
C GLN A 67 21.60 -17.06 5.98
N LEU A 68 21.69 -16.97 4.65
CA LEU A 68 21.61 -18.13 3.76
C LEU A 68 22.73 -19.15 4.01
N PRO A 69 22.40 -20.46 4.10
CA PRO A 69 23.40 -21.51 4.19
C PRO A 69 24.29 -21.57 2.95
N GLN A 70 25.54 -21.97 3.16
CA GLN A 70 26.40 -22.42 2.06
C GLN A 70 25.93 -23.77 1.57
N VAL A 71 25.99 -23.97 0.26
CA VAL A 71 25.50 -25.19 -0.38
C VAL A 71 26.66 -26.01 -0.93
N ASP A 72 26.53 -27.33 -0.76
CA ASP A 72 27.33 -28.30 -1.49
C ASP A 72 26.81 -28.41 -2.94
N PRO A 73 27.59 -27.98 -3.96
CA PRO A 73 27.15 -27.99 -5.36
C PRO A 73 26.75 -29.38 -5.87
N GLU A 74 27.19 -30.46 -5.21
CA GLU A 74 26.84 -31.83 -5.60
C GLU A 74 25.41 -32.22 -5.18
N GLN A 75 24.80 -31.49 -4.24
CA GLN A 75 23.46 -31.80 -3.72
C GLN A 75 22.33 -31.08 -4.48
N TYR A 76 22.66 -30.12 -5.36
CA TYR A 76 21.67 -29.26 -6.01
C TYR A 76 22.03 -28.95 -7.47
N PHE A 77 21.02 -28.84 -8.33
CA PHE A 77 21.17 -28.40 -9.72
C PHE A 77 21.26 -26.86 -9.81
N ILE A 78 22.36 -26.29 -9.32
CA ILE A 78 22.56 -24.83 -9.22
C ILE A 78 22.36 -24.12 -10.56
N ASP A 79 22.89 -24.68 -11.66
CA ASP A 79 22.77 -24.09 -12.99
C ASP A 79 21.32 -23.99 -13.48
N ASP A 80 20.50 -24.98 -13.14
CA ASP A 80 19.08 -24.98 -13.51
C ASP A 80 18.27 -23.99 -12.67
N ILE A 81 18.62 -23.85 -11.38
CA ILE A 81 18.02 -22.84 -10.50
C ILE A 81 18.39 -21.44 -11.00
N VAL A 82 19.65 -21.20 -11.36
CA VAL A 82 20.11 -19.93 -11.94
C VAL A 82 19.31 -19.57 -13.19
N LYS A 83 19.19 -20.51 -14.15
CA LYS A 83 18.40 -20.30 -15.37
C LYS A 83 16.92 -19.99 -15.08
N ALA A 84 16.33 -20.70 -14.13
CA ALA A 84 14.94 -20.47 -13.74
C ALA A 84 14.73 -19.08 -13.11
N VAL A 85 15.62 -18.67 -12.20
CA VAL A 85 15.56 -17.33 -11.58
C VAL A 85 15.78 -16.23 -12.63
N GLU A 86 16.71 -16.41 -13.57
CA GLU A 86 16.92 -15.47 -14.68
C GLU A 86 15.68 -15.34 -15.58
N ALA A 87 15.01 -16.46 -15.88
CA ALA A 87 13.75 -16.47 -16.62
C ALA A 87 12.61 -15.75 -15.86
N ASP A 88 12.51 -15.96 -14.54
CA ASP A 88 11.54 -15.27 -13.67
C ASP A 88 11.77 -13.76 -13.66
N ILE A 89 13.03 -13.31 -13.52
CA ILE A 89 13.39 -11.88 -13.58
C ILE A 89 12.98 -11.29 -14.94
N ALA A 90 13.25 -11.99 -16.04
CA ALA A 90 12.85 -11.54 -17.37
C ALA A 90 11.33 -11.44 -17.52
N ALA A 91 10.57 -12.41 -17.01
CA ALA A 91 9.11 -12.39 -17.01
C ALA A 91 8.54 -11.22 -16.19
N LEU A 92 9.05 -10.99 -14.98
CA LEU A 92 8.65 -9.87 -14.12
C LEU A 92 8.90 -8.52 -14.80
N ASN A 93 10.09 -8.35 -15.38
CA ASN A 93 10.46 -7.13 -16.11
C ASN A 93 9.59 -6.92 -17.36
N SER A 94 9.20 -8.00 -18.05
CA SER A 94 8.28 -7.93 -19.19
C SER A 94 6.88 -7.46 -18.80
N VAL A 95 6.40 -7.82 -17.60
CA VAL A 95 5.11 -7.30 -17.09
C VAL A 95 5.27 -5.84 -16.66
N LEU A 96 6.34 -5.50 -15.95
CA LEU A 96 6.62 -4.13 -15.50
C LEU A 96 6.72 -3.13 -16.66
N SER A 97 7.26 -3.54 -17.80
CA SER A 97 7.38 -2.70 -19.00
C SER A 97 6.05 -2.45 -19.72
N LYS A 98 5.02 -3.25 -19.46
CA LYS A 98 3.67 -3.06 -20.01
C LYS A 98 2.83 -2.08 -19.20
N LEU A 99 3.22 -1.81 -17.95
CA LEU A 99 2.51 -0.86 -17.10
C LEU A 99 2.89 0.59 -17.50
N PRO A 100 1.92 1.53 -17.57
CA PRO A 100 2.21 2.94 -17.86
C PRO A 100 3.25 3.52 -16.91
N SER A 101 4.08 4.46 -17.38
CA SER A 101 5.04 5.15 -16.52
C SER A 101 4.35 5.72 -15.27
N ARG A 102 5.08 5.94 -14.16
CA ARG A 102 4.45 6.50 -12.95
C ARG A 102 3.88 7.91 -13.18
N GLU A 103 4.45 8.64 -14.14
CA GLU A 103 4.02 9.96 -14.56
C GLU A 103 2.72 9.88 -15.38
N ASP A 104 2.61 8.91 -16.28
CA ASP A 104 1.44 8.74 -17.14
C ASP A 104 0.32 7.93 -16.48
N LEU A 105 0.62 7.10 -15.47
CA LEU A 105 -0.34 6.22 -14.83
C LEU A 105 -1.64 6.93 -14.40
N PRO A 106 -1.60 8.13 -13.77
CA PRO A 106 -2.80 8.85 -13.41
C PRO A 106 -3.71 9.20 -14.61
N LEU A 107 -3.17 9.31 -15.82
CA LEU A 107 -3.93 9.59 -17.04
C LEU A 107 -4.77 8.40 -17.49
N TYR A 108 -4.36 7.18 -17.12
CA TYR A 108 -5.02 5.93 -17.51
C TYR A 108 -5.79 5.26 -16.35
N ASP A 109 -5.76 5.83 -15.14
CA ASP A 109 -6.45 5.29 -13.96
C ASP A 109 -7.87 5.86 -13.83
N ASN A 110 -8.85 5.17 -14.42
CA ASN A 110 -10.26 5.57 -14.34
C ASN A 110 -10.78 5.65 -12.89
N LYS A 111 -10.32 4.79 -11.97
CA LYS A 111 -10.80 4.81 -10.58
C LYS A 111 -10.30 6.06 -9.86
N LEU A 112 -9.06 6.47 -10.12
CA LEU A 112 -8.52 7.72 -9.61
C LEU A 112 -9.31 8.92 -10.18
N GLN A 113 -9.62 8.92 -11.47
CA GLN A 113 -10.40 9.99 -12.08
C GLN A 113 -11.82 10.09 -11.49
N GLU A 114 -12.50 8.96 -11.29
CA GLU A 114 -13.81 8.97 -10.62
C GLU A 114 -13.73 9.47 -9.18
N LEU A 115 -12.72 9.04 -8.41
CA LEU A 115 -12.51 9.55 -7.06
C LEU A 115 -12.27 11.08 -7.06
N ARG A 116 -11.49 11.60 -8.01
CA ARG A 116 -11.29 13.05 -8.19
C ARG A 116 -12.61 13.76 -8.48
N ASN A 117 -13.43 13.21 -9.36
CA ASN A 117 -14.72 13.80 -9.74
C ASN A 117 -15.66 13.85 -8.53
N LEU A 118 -15.76 12.76 -7.76
CA LEU A 118 -16.56 12.72 -6.54
C LEU A 118 -16.10 13.76 -5.52
N LEU A 119 -14.79 13.81 -5.23
CA LEU A 119 -14.20 14.70 -4.23
C LEU A 119 -14.31 16.19 -4.61
N THR A 120 -14.27 16.53 -5.89
CA THR A 120 -14.36 17.92 -6.37
C THR A 120 -15.79 18.35 -6.75
N GLY A 121 -16.71 17.39 -6.89
CA GLY A 121 -18.13 17.58 -7.18
C GLY A 121 -19.00 17.33 -5.96
N GLU A 122 -19.70 16.18 -5.94
CA GLU A 122 -20.70 15.83 -4.92
C GLU A 122 -20.18 15.91 -3.47
N LEU A 123 -18.90 15.59 -3.28
CA LEU A 123 -18.26 15.51 -1.97
C LEU A 123 -17.38 16.73 -1.65
N LYS A 124 -17.45 17.78 -2.46
CA LYS A 124 -16.66 19.00 -2.26
C LYS A 124 -16.89 19.58 -0.87
N ALA A 125 -15.79 19.93 -0.19
CA ALA A 125 -15.77 20.46 1.18
C ALA A 125 -16.42 19.57 2.26
N LYS A 126 -16.70 18.29 1.96
CA LYS A 126 -17.18 17.32 2.95
C LYS A 126 -16.01 16.63 3.64
N LYS A 127 -16.25 16.13 4.85
CA LYS A 127 -15.30 15.29 5.56
C LYS A 127 -15.40 13.84 5.07
N VAL A 128 -14.34 13.34 4.43
CA VAL A 128 -14.32 12.05 3.73
C VAL A 128 -13.18 11.17 4.23
N ALA A 129 -13.49 9.91 4.54
CA ALA A 129 -12.48 8.87 4.77
C ALA A 129 -12.41 7.95 3.54
N VAL A 130 -11.22 7.78 2.98
CA VAL A 130 -10.98 6.88 1.85
C VAL A 130 -10.14 5.71 2.33
N PHE A 131 -10.71 4.51 2.26
CA PHE A 131 -10.05 3.27 2.62
C PHE A 131 -9.59 2.50 1.40
N SER A 132 -8.44 1.87 1.55
CA SER A 132 -7.89 0.90 0.62
C SER A 132 -7.44 -0.30 1.42
N TYR A 133 -7.56 -1.48 0.86
CA TYR A 133 -6.99 -2.69 1.44
C TYR A 133 -5.46 -2.55 1.49
N PHE A 134 -4.85 -2.08 0.39
CA PHE A 134 -3.40 -1.99 0.25
C PHE A 134 -2.84 -0.61 0.65
N LYS A 135 -1.76 -0.60 1.43
CA LYS A 135 -1.08 0.66 1.84
C LYS A 135 -0.46 1.38 0.65
N ASP A 136 0.06 0.61 -0.30
CA ASP A 136 0.70 1.14 -1.50
C ASP A 136 -0.32 1.94 -2.34
N THR A 137 -1.57 1.48 -2.42
CA THR A 137 -2.67 2.21 -3.06
C THR A 137 -3.10 3.44 -2.26
N ALA A 138 -3.27 3.35 -0.93
CA ALA A 138 -3.60 4.52 -0.12
C ALA A 138 -2.55 5.64 -0.27
N ARG A 139 -1.27 5.27 -0.30
CA ARG A 139 -0.15 6.19 -0.55
C ARG A 139 -0.13 6.76 -1.95
N TYR A 140 -0.43 5.94 -2.96
CA TYR A 140 -0.58 6.39 -4.33
C TYR A 140 -1.66 7.47 -4.43
N LEU A 141 -2.86 7.21 -3.91
CA LEU A 141 -3.96 8.17 -3.90
C LEU A 141 -3.58 9.45 -3.17
N TYR A 142 -2.97 9.34 -1.98
CA TYR A 142 -2.50 10.49 -1.23
C TYR A 142 -1.50 11.33 -2.03
N ARG A 143 -0.54 10.72 -2.73
CA ARG A 143 0.41 11.47 -3.59
C ARG A 143 -0.29 12.19 -4.75
N GLN A 144 -1.25 11.53 -5.40
CA GLN A 144 -1.97 12.10 -6.54
C GLN A 144 -2.92 13.24 -6.15
N LEU A 145 -3.52 13.16 -4.95
CA LEU A 145 -4.57 14.06 -4.51
C LEU A 145 -4.07 15.14 -3.54
N ASN A 146 -2.91 14.96 -2.91
CA ASN A 146 -2.31 15.98 -2.06
C ASN A 146 -1.42 16.96 -2.84
N THR A 147 -2.01 17.66 -3.81
CA THR A 147 -1.34 18.67 -4.64
C THR A 147 -2.04 20.01 -4.54
N ALA A 148 -1.28 21.11 -4.70
CA ALA A 148 -1.82 22.47 -4.59
C ALA A 148 -2.99 22.73 -5.58
N ASN A 149 -2.89 22.18 -6.79
CA ASN A 149 -3.94 22.28 -7.81
C ASN A 149 -5.22 21.55 -7.37
N PHE A 150 -5.08 20.39 -6.73
CA PHE A 150 -6.24 19.63 -6.27
C PHE A 150 -6.89 20.26 -5.03
N HIS A 151 -6.10 20.81 -4.10
CA HIS A 151 -6.60 21.51 -2.90
C HIS A 151 -7.59 22.63 -3.25
N SER A 152 -7.28 23.42 -4.28
CA SER A 152 -8.14 24.50 -4.77
C SER A 152 -9.50 23.99 -5.28
N SER A 153 -9.52 22.78 -5.84
CA SER A 153 -10.73 22.15 -6.37
C SER A 153 -11.55 21.43 -5.29
N LEU A 154 -10.88 20.92 -4.25
CA LEU A 154 -11.48 20.18 -3.13
C LEU A 154 -12.27 21.07 -2.16
N GLY A 155 -11.93 22.36 -2.09
CA GLY A 155 -12.52 23.33 -1.15
C GLY A 155 -11.82 23.39 0.21
N HIS A 156 -10.77 22.60 0.42
CA HIS A 156 -9.85 22.67 1.55
C HIS A 156 -8.50 22.01 1.18
N ASN A 157 -7.48 22.23 2.01
CA ASN A 157 -6.15 21.61 1.90
C ASN A 157 -5.84 20.67 3.08
N ARG A 158 -6.83 20.39 3.93
CA ARG A 158 -6.72 19.60 5.17
C ARG A 158 -6.74 18.09 4.89
N ILE A 159 -5.67 17.58 4.26
CA ILE A 159 -5.55 16.19 3.80
C ILE A 159 -4.50 15.44 4.62
N SER A 160 -4.74 14.17 4.93
CA SER A 160 -3.77 13.30 5.61
C SER A 160 -3.88 11.85 5.17
N ILE A 161 -2.92 11.03 5.61
CA ILE A 161 -2.89 9.59 5.39
C ILE A 161 -2.56 8.87 6.69
N THR A 162 -3.07 7.66 6.91
CA THR A 162 -2.59 6.78 7.95
C THR A 162 -2.47 5.34 7.47
N ASP A 163 -1.30 4.73 7.68
CA ASP A 163 -1.02 3.35 7.28
C ASP A 163 -0.06 2.70 8.30
N SER A 164 0.36 1.46 8.03
CA SER A 164 1.21 0.67 8.91
C SER A 164 2.57 1.30 9.15
N ASP A 165 3.09 2.09 8.20
CA ASP A 165 4.39 2.76 8.33
C ASP A 165 4.27 4.12 9.09
N VAL A 166 3.05 4.62 9.35
CA VAL A 166 2.85 5.80 10.20
C VAL A 166 2.93 5.38 11.65
N ALA A 167 3.89 5.96 12.40
CA ALA A 167 4.12 5.64 13.81
C ALA A 167 2.82 5.70 14.65
N PRO A 168 2.60 4.77 15.59
CA PRO A 168 1.32 4.65 16.33
C PRO A 168 0.82 5.96 16.96
N LYS A 169 1.73 6.74 17.57
CA LYS A 169 1.39 8.04 18.18
C LYS A 169 0.91 9.06 17.13
N GLN A 170 1.55 9.10 15.97
CA GLN A 170 1.17 10.00 14.87
C GLN A 170 -0.15 9.54 14.23
N ARG A 171 -0.34 8.23 14.06
CA ARG A 171 -1.60 7.62 13.60
C ARG A 171 -2.77 8.05 14.50
N LYS A 172 -2.63 7.87 15.81
CA LYS A 172 -3.66 8.32 16.78
C LYS A 172 -3.93 9.83 16.67
N GLN A 173 -2.89 10.64 16.53
CA GLN A 173 -3.06 12.09 16.37
C GLN A 173 -3.80 12.45 15.08
N ARG A 174 -3.51 11.79 13.96
CA ARG A 174 -4.20 12.02 12.67
C ARG A 174 -5.68 11.63 12.76
N ILE A 175 -6.00 10.55 13.45
CA ILE A 175 -7.39 10.12 13.71
C ILE A 175 -8.13 11.16 14.55
N ILE A 176 -7.53 11.64 15.64
CA ILE A 176 -8.11 12.71 16.47
C ILE A 176 -8.34 13.99 15.66
N CYS A 177 -7.36 14.37 14.83
CA CYS A 177 -7.46 15.54 13.96
C CYS A 177 -8.54 15.39 12.87
N PHE A 178 -8.77 14.16 12.39
CA PHE A 178 -9.84 13.87 11.44
C PHE A 178 -11.21 13.82 12.12
N ALA A 179 -11.36 13.16 13.26
CA ALA A 179 -12.63 13.01 13.97
C ALA A 179 -12.60 13.62 15.38
N PRO A 180 -12.48 14.96 15.51
CA PRO A 180 -12.31 15.61 16.79
C PRO A 180 -13.53 15.48 17.71
N LYS A 181 -14.77 15.36 17.19
CA LYS A 181 -15.95 15.17 18.07
C LYS A 181 -16.00 13.76 18.63
N ALA A 182 -15.84 12.75 17.77
CA ALA A 182 -15.87 11.34 18.18
C ALA A 182 -14.69 10.92 19.09
N ASN A 183 -13.67 11.78 19.22
CA ASN A 183 -12.50 11.57 20.08
C ASN A 183 -12.36 12.64 21.19
N ASP A 184 -13.45 13.33 21.55
CA ASP A 184 -13.50 14.33 22.64
C ASP A 184 -12.44 15.45 22.55
N ALA A 185 -12.02 15.80 21.33
CA ALA A 185 -10.98 16.77 21.01
C ALA A 185 -11.56 18.01 20.30
N LEU A 186 -12.66 18.55 20.81
CA LEU A 186 -13.37 19.69 20.21
C LEU A 186 -12.50 20.94 20.00
N SER A 187 -11.40 21.08 20.75
CA SER A 187 -10.42 22.16 20.57
C SER A 187 -9.68 22.12 19.22
N VAL A 188 -9.71 20.99 18.50
CA VAL A 188 -9.12 20.84 17.17
C VAL A 188 -10.09 21.25 16.06
N LYS A 189 -11.40 21.16 16.31
CA LYS A 189 -12.43 21.41 15.30
C LYS A 189 -12.39 22.88 14.84
N GLY A 190 -12.41 23.09 13.53
CA GLY A 190 -12.36 24.41 12.90
C GLY A 190 -10.98 25.06 12.88
N THR A 191 -9.94 24.38 13.40
CA THR A 191 -8.55 24.86 13.33
C THR A 191 -7.83 24.31 12.10
N ASP A 192 -6.65 24.86 11.80
CA ASP A 192 -5.77 24.36 10.73
C ASP A 192 -5.24 22.94 11.00
N LYS A 193 -5.40 22.42 12.23
CA LYS A 193 -5.03 21.05 12.59
C LYS A 193 -6.09 20.02 12.27
N GLU A 194 -7.34 20.44 12.03
CA GLU A 194 -8.41 19.52 11.64
C GLU A 194 -8.11 18.92 10.26
N ILE A 195 -8.48 17.66 10.05
CA ILE A 195 -8.34 16.97 8.77
C ILE A 195 -9.75 16.72 8.21
N ASP A 196 -9.92 16.95 6.92
CA ASP A 196 -11.17 16.74 6.20
C ASP A 196 -11.11 15.55 5.26
N LEU A 197 -9.95 15.24 4.69
CA LEU A 197 -9.76 14.07 3.83
C LEU A 197 -8.66 13.19 4.40
N ILE A 198 -9.00 11.96 4.78
CA ILE A 198 -8.02 10.99 5.27
C ILE A 198 -7.99 9.75 4.38
N PHE A 199 -6.80 9.36 3.94
CA PHE A 199 -6.55 8.07 3.31
C PHE A 199 -6.10 7.08 4.37
N SER A 200 -6.64 5.87 4.39
CA SER A 200 -6.23 4.86 5.37
C SER A 200 -6.24 3.45 4.79
N THR A 201 -5.50 2.56 5.43
CA THR A 201 -5.69 1.12 5.22
C THR A 201 -6.86 0.58 6.03
N ASP A 202 -7.52 -0.45 5.50
CA ASP A 202 -8.65 -1.14 6.15
C ASP A 202 -8.29 -1.65 7.56
N VAL A 203 -7.16 -2.34 7.69
CA VAL A 203 -6.71 -3.02 8.92
C VAL A 203 -6.51 -2.04 10.08
N LEU A 204 -6.20 -0.77 9.78
CA LEU A 204 -5.91 0.23 10.80
C LEU A 204 -7.11 1.09 11.20
N SER A 205 -8.24 0.91 10.50
CA SER A 205 -9.50 1.58 10.82
C SER A 205 -10.35 0.79 11.81
N GLU A 206 -10.11 -0.52 11.94
CA GLU A 206 -10.84 -1.38 12.87
C GLU A 206 -10.61 -0.90 14.33
N GLY A 207 -11.71 -0.49 14.99
CA GLY A 207 -11.69 0.02 16.37
C GLY A 207 -11.31 1.49 16.54
N GLN A 208 -11.23 2.27 15.46
CA GLN A 208 -10.99 3.72 15.52
C GLN A 208 -12.30 4.51 15.40
N ASN A 209 -12.46 5.56 16.21
CA ASN A 209 -13.63 6.44 16.16
C ASN A 209 -13.48 7.45 15.02
N LEU A 210 -14.14 7.19 13.89
CA LEU A 210 -14.12 8.02 12.68
C LEU A 210 -15.50 8.58 12.30
N GLN A 211 -16.46 8.55 13.24
CA GLN A 211 -17.87 8.94 13.06
C GLN A 211 -18.11 10.40 12.65
N ASP A 212 -17.09 11.25 12.73
CA ASP A 212 -17.16 12.61 12.17
C ASP A 212 -17.14 12.60 10.63
N ALA A 213 -16.76 11.48 10.00
CA ALA A 213 -16.81 11.32 8.55
C ALA A 213 -18.24 11.48 8.03
N THR A 214 -18.43 12.35 7.04
CA THR A 214 -19.70 12.45 6.33
C THR A 214 -19.86 11.32 5.34
N ILE A 215 -18.75 10.89 4.72
CA ILE A 215 -18.72 9.84 3.71
C ILE A 215 -17.51 8.94 3.94
N VAL A 216 -17.73 7.66 3.71
CA VAL A 216 -16.70 6.62 3.69
C VAL A 216 -16.65 6.00 2.31
N ILE A 217 -15.47 6.03 1.69
CA ILE A 217 -15.23 5.44 0.38
C ILE A 217 -14.31 4.24 0.57
N ASN A 218 -14.75 3.06 0.12
CA ASN A 218 -13.85 1.90 -0.03
C ASN A 218 -13.37 1.88 -1.49
N TYR A 219 -12.10 2.21 -1.73
CA TYR A 219 -11.52 2.31 -3.06
C TYR A 219 -11.34 0.94 -3.73
N ASP A 220 -11.16 -0.10 -2.92
CA ASP A 220 -11.16 -1.48 -3.32
C ASP A 220 -11.83 -2.34 -2.22
N LEU A 221 -12.20 -3.57 -2.57
CA LEU A 221 -12.95 -4.44 -1.67
C LEU A 221 -11.98 -5.33 -0.87
N PRO A 222 -12.18 -5.46 0.46
CA PRO A 222 -11.42 -6.39 1.28
C PRO A 222 -11.74 -7.85 0.92
N TRP A 223 -10.80 -8.75 1.22
CA TRP A 223 -10.92 -10.20 0.96
C TRP A 223 -12.12 -10.88 1.63
N ASN A 224 -12.60 -10.34 2.74
CA ASN A 224 -13.74 -10.89 3.47
C ASN A 224 -14.91 -9.88 3.44
N PRO A 225 -16.05 -10.21 2.81
CA PRO A 225 -17.20 -9.31 2.75
C PRO A 225 -17.79 -8.98 4.14
N VAL A 226 -17.56 -9.81 5.16
CA VAL A 226 -17.92 -9.49 6.54
C VAL A 226 -17.21 -8.22 7.04
N ARG A 227 -16.00 -7.93 6.54
CA ARG A 227 -15.29 -6.68 6.86
C ARG A 227 -16.01 -5.45 6.31
N LEU A 228 -16.79 -5.55 5.23
CA LEU A 228 -17.63 -4.45 4.75
C LEU A 228 -18.82 -4.19 5.70
N ILE A 229 -19.38 -5.25 6.30
CA ILE A 229 -20.51 -5.14 7.23
C ILE A 229 -20.07 -4.55 8.58
N GLN A 230 -18.90 -4.96 9.09
CA GLN A 230 -18.32 -4.38 10.31
C GLN A 230 -18.01 -2.87 10.17
N ARG A 231 -17.69 -2.40 8.95
CA ARG A 231 -17.46 -0.97 8.66
C ARG A 231 -18.69 -0.12 8.93
N ALA A 232 -19.87 -0.54 8.45
CA ALA A 232 -21.09 0.27 8.58
C ALA A 232 -21.50 0.52 10.05
N GLY A 233 -20.99 -0.24 11.03
CA GLY A 233 -21.23 -0.01 12.45
C GLY A 233 -20.21 0.91 13.15
N ALA A 234 -19.07 1.20 12.52
CA ALA A 234 -18.00 2.03 13.09
C ALA A 234 -18.01 3.49 12.60
N TYR A 235 -18.74 3.77 11.52
CA TYR A 235 -18.90 5.10 10.90
C TYR A 235 -20.31 5.64 11.10
#